data_AF-A0A932X9N5-F1
#
_entry.id   AF-A0A932X9N5-F1
#
_cell.length_a   1.000
_cell.length_b   1.000
_cell.length_c   1.000
_cell.angle_alpha   90.00
_cell.angle_beta   90.00
_cell.angle_gamma   90.00
#
_symmetry.space_group_name_H-M   'P 1'
#
loop_
_entity.id
_entity.type
_entity.pdbx_description
1 polymer ?
#
loop_
_entity_poly.entity_id
_entity_poly.type
_entity_poly.pdbx_seq_one_letter_code
_entity_poly.pdbx_strand_id
1 'polypeptide(L)'
;DTSTGKRVTGLDKDAVVKVVLPHGEEKIAGYSKRGGTGPWMWVAAWEVPKTYPLGTFDYQIVVTKGGRTGTFDQDKVALVNKDRGIDSRVQIVE
;
A
#
# COMPACT_ATOMS: atom_id res chain seq x y z
N ASP A 1 -8.36 13.76 -1.94
CA ASP A 1 -8.64 15.11 -1.40
C ASP A 1 -9.93 14.99 -0.61
N THR A 2 -9.82 15.09 0.71
CA THR A 2 -10.94 14.95 1.63
C THR A 2 -11.87 16.16 1.61
N SER A 3 -11.45 17.29 1.03
CA SER A 3 -12.28 18.50 0.89
C SER A 3 -13.24 18.45 -0.30
N THR A 4 -12.95 17.63 -1.31
CA THR A 4 -13.78 17.47 -2.52
C THR A 4 -14.43 16.08 -2.64
N GLY A 5 -14.12 15.15 -1.71
CA GLY A 5 -14.52 13.74 -1.82
C GLY A 5 -13.83 12.99 -2.97
N LYS A 6 -12.93 13.64 -3.72
CA LYS A 6 -12.24 13.03 -4.85
C LYS A 6 -11.15 12.09 -4.36
N ARG A 7 -11.29 10.79 -4.67
CA ARG A 7 -10.25 9.78 -4.50
C ARG A 7 -9.10 10.06 -5.47
N VAL A 8 -7.86 9.93 -4.99
CA VAL A 8 -6.68 9.94 -5.88
C VAL A 8 -6.77 8.71 -6.77
N THR A 9 -6.53 8.88 -8.07
CA THR A 9 -6.58 7.80 -9.07
C THR A 9 -5.34 7.83 -9.96
N GLY A 10 -5.08 6.75 -10.69
CA GLY A 10 -3.98 6.70 -11.67
C GLY A 10 -4.17 7.62 -12.89
N LEU A 11 -5.32 8.29 -13.03
CA LEU A 11 -5.59 9.25 -14.10
C LEU A 11 -5.23 10.70 -13.71
N ASP A 12 -4.97 10.96 -12.43
CA ASP A 12 -4.50 12.26 -11.97
C ASP A 12 -3.04 12.43 -12.41
N LYS A 13 -2.79 13.31 -13.41
CA LYS A 13 -1.46 13.50 -14.05
C LYS A 13 -0.36 13.93 -13.08
N ASP A 14 -0.73 14.50 -11.95
CA ASP A 14 0.16 15.01 -10.90
C ASP A 14 0.19 14.11 -9.66
N ALA A 15 -0.40 12.91 -9.73
CA ALA A 15 -0.45 11.97 -8.62
C ALA A 15 0.35 10.70 -8.89
N VAL A 16 1.08 10.25 -7.88
CA VAL A 16 1.82 8.98 -7.88
C VAL A 16 1.54 8.28 -6.56
N VAL A 17 1.12 7.01 -6.64
CA VAL A 17 0.99 6.12 -5.48
C VAL A 17 2.07 5.06 -5.59
N LYS A 18 2.87 4.92 -4.53
CA LYS A 18 3.95 3.94 -4.44
C LYS A 18 3.75 3.04 -3.24
N VAL A 19 4.17 1.80 -3.37
CA VAL A 19 4.44 0.88 -2.25
C VAL A 19 5.95 0.86 -2.05
N VAL A 20 6.40 1.22 -0.86
CA VAL A 20 7.80 1.15 -0.44
C VAL A 20 7.96 -0.12 0.38
N LEU A 21 8.85 -1.01 -0.06
CA LEU A 21 9.17 -2.28 0.58
C LEU A 21 10.21 -2.09 1.70
N PRO A 22 10.39 -3.04 2.63
CA PRO A 22 11.27 -2.86 3.80
C PRO A 22 12.72 -2.58 3.46
N HIS A 23 13.20 -3.11 2.34
CA HIS A 23 14.54 -2.88 1.82
C HIS A 23 14.67 -1.59 0.99
N GLY A 24 13.62 -0.75 0.95
CA GLY A 24 13.61 0.55 0.27
C GLY A 24 13.26 0.50 -1.22
N GLU A 25 13.00 -0.68 -1.79
CA GLU A 25 12.49 -0.77 -3.16
C GLU A 25 11.11 -0.10 -3.29
N GLU A 26 10.92 0.68 -4.34
CA GLU A 26 9.66 1.35 -4.64
C GLU A 26 8.94 0.67 -5.81
N LYS A 27 7.66 0.32 -5.61
CA LYS A 27 6.76 -0.13 -6.68
C LYS A 27 5.68 0.91 -6.92
N ILE A 28 5.53 1.37 -8.16
CA ILE A 28 4.40 2.21 -8.54
C ILE A 28 3.13 1.34 -8.54
N ALA A 29 2.12 1.77 -7.79
CA ALA A 29 0.83 1.09 -7.76
C ALA A 29 -0.03 1.53 -8.96
N GLY A 30 -0.60 0.56 -9.68
CA GLY A 30 -1.62 0.79 -10.68
C GLY A 30 -3.00 0.99 -10.05
N TYR A 31 -3.92 1.63 -10.75
CA TYR A 31 -5.31 1.80 -10.32
C TYR A 31 -6.26 1.07 -11.27
N SER A 32 -6.92 0.02 -10.80
CA SER A 32 -7.78 -0.84 -11.63
C SER A 32 -8.94 -1.45 -10.83
N LYS A 33 -9.92 -2.02 -11.54
CA LYS A 33 -10.99 -2.81 -10.92
C LYS A 33 -10.46 -4.20 -10.57
N ARG A 34 -10.73 -4.66 -9.34
CA ARG A 34 -10.41 -6.03 -8.91
C ARG A 34 -11.03 -7.05 -9.88
N GLY A 35 -10.20 -7.84 -10.56
CA GLY A 35 -10.67 -8.83 -11.55
C GLY A 35 -11.43 -8.22 -12.74
N GLY A 36 -11.21 -6.94 -13.06
CA GLY A 36 -11.84 -6.24 -14.19
C GLY A 36 -13.28 -5.75 -13.94
N THR A 37 -14.03 -6.37 -13.03
CA THR A 37 -15.45 -6.03 -12.75
C THR A 37 -15.71 -5.57 -11.32
N GLY A 38 -14.79 -5.83 -10.40
CA GLY A 38 -14.95 -5.52 -8.98
C GLY A 38 -14.72 -4.06 -8.60
N PRO A 39 -14.63 -3.78 -7.29
CA PRO A 39 -14.28 -2.46 -6.75
C PRO A 39 -12.96 -1.95 -7.30
N TRP A 40 -12.86 -0.63 -7.46
CA TRP A 40 -11.61 0.04 -7.79
C TRP A 40 -10.62 -0.04 -6.63
N MET A 41 -9.38 -0.39 -6.94
CA MET A 41 -8.31 -0.54 -5.97
C MET A 41 -6.97 -0.08 -6.54
N TRP A 42 -6.07 0.29 -5.65
CA TRP A 42 -4.65 0.37 -5.95
C TRP A 42 -4.06 -1.03 -5.87
N VAL A 43 -3.19 -1.37 -6.83
CA VAL A 43 -2.56 -2.68 -6.91
C VAL A 43 -1.09 -2.52 -7.28
N ALA A 44 -0.23 -3.22 -6.55
CA ALA A 44 1.17 -3.41 -6.88
C ALA A 44 1.48 -4.90 -6.76
N ALA A 45 2.32 -5.41 -7.65
CA ALA A 45 2.81 -6.77 -7.61
C ALA A 45 4.32 -6.75 -7.31
N TRP A 46 4.75 -7.70 -6.49
CA TRP A 46 6.14 -7.90 -6.16
C TRP A 46 6.43 -9.39 -6.06
N GLU A 47 7.53 -9.81 -6.66
CA GLU A 47 8.04 -11.17 -6.53
C GLU A 47 8.90 -11.25 -5.28
N VAL A 48 8.48 -12.06 -4.31
CA VAL A 48 9.20 -12.24 -3.05
C VAL A 48 10.51 -13.01 -3.33
N PRO A 49 11.70 -12.44 -3.05
CA PRO A 49 12.95 -13.15 -3.19
C PRO A 49 13.01 -14.36 -2.26
N LYS A 50 13.66 -15.45 -2.70
CA LYS A 50 13.85 -16.66 -1.87
C LYS A 50 14.58 -16.42 -0.55
N THR A 51 15.35 -15.33 -0.47
CA THR A 51 16.12 -14.94 0.71
C THR A 51 15.35 -13.96 1.62
N TYR A 52 14.12 -13.60 1.28
CA TYR A 52 13.33 -12.69 2.10
C TYR A 52 12.93 -13.40 3.40
N PRO A 53 13.09 -12.74 4.57
CA PRO A 53 12.77 -13.36 5.85
C PRO A 53 11.29 -13.73 5.95
N LEU A 54 11.02 -14.89 6.55
CA LEU A 54 9.66 -15.28 6.93
C LEU A 54 9.16 -14.39 8.07
N GLY A 55 7.84 -14.24 8.16
CA GLY A 55 7.19 -13.39 9.17
C GLY A 55 6.26 -12.37 8.54
N THR A 56 6.33 -11.13 9.02
CA THR A 56 5.44 -10.05 8.59
C THR A 56 6.00 -9.31 7.39
N PHE A 57 5.13 -9.03 6.41
CA PHE A 57 5.49 -8.20 5.28
C PHE A 57 5.23 -6.73 5.63
N ASP A 58 6.29 -6.04 6.04
CA ASP A 58 6.24 -4.61 6.36
C ASP A 58 6.21 -3.79 5.07
N TYR A 59 5.31 -2.81 4.92
CA TYR A 59 5.34 -1.91 3.76
C TYR A 59 4.76 -0.54 4.12
N GLN A 60 5.13 0.47 3.34
CA GLN A 60 4.56 1.81 3.42
C GLN A 60 3.93 2.19 2.10
N ILE A 61 2.74 2.79 2.14
CA ILE A 61 2.14 3.41 0.96
C ILE A 61 2.48 4.90 0.99
N VAL A 62 3.07 5.40 -0.08
CA VAL A 62 3.39 6.81 -0.26
C VAL A 62 2.52 7.36 -1.37
N VAL A 63 1.76 8.41 -1.06
CA VAL A 63 0.91 9.12 -2.01
C VAL A 63 1.46 10.51 -2.21
N THR A 64 1.92 10.82 -3.41
CA THR A 64 2.32 12.17 -3.80
C THR A 64 1.26 12.75 -4.74
N LYS A 65 0.82 13.99 -4.48
CA LYS A 65 -0.08 14.73 -5.36
C LYS A 65 0.22 16.22 -5.29
N GLY A 66 0.39 16.88 -6.44
CA GLY A 66 0.63 18.33 -6.50
C GLY A 66 1.81 18.79 -5.62
N GLY A 67 2.88 17.98 -5.58
CA GLY A 67 4.08 18.25 -4.75
C GLY A 67 3.92 17.97 -3.26
N ARG A 68 2.75 17.54 -2.78
CA ARG A 68 2.53 17.13 -1.39
C ARG A 68 2.60 15.62 -1.26
N THR A 69 3.23 15.15 -0.19
CA THR A 69 3.38 13.71 0.10
C THR A 69 2.68 13.36 1.40
N GLY A 70 1.88 12.30 1.36
CA GLY A 70 1.30 11.65 2.53
C GLY A 70 1.74 10.18 2.58
N THR A 71 1.89 9.64 3.78
CA THR A 71 2.24 8.25 3.99
C THR A 71 1.14 7.51 4.74
N PHE A 72 0.98 6.23 4.42
CA PHE A 72 0.19 5.28 5.17
C PHE A 72 1.13 4.17 5.61
N ASP A 73 1.25 4.04 6.92
CA ASP A 73 2.12 3.10 7.60
C ASP A 73 1.23 2.10 8.34
N GLN A 74 1.28 0.85 7.91
CA GLN A 74 0.39 -0.19 8.41
C GLN A 74 0.58 -0.51 9.90
N ASP A 75 1.77 -0.26 10.44
CA ASP A 75 2.06 -0.47 11.87
C ASP A 75 1.42 0.61 12.74
N LYS A 76 1.07 1.75 12.13
CA LYS A 76 0.42 2.89 12.80
C LYS A 76 -1.09 2.93 12.59
N VAL A 77 -1.62 2.04 11.76
CA VAL A 77 -3.04 1.95 11.44
C VAL A 77 -3.60 0.68 12.09
N ALA A 78 -4.92 0.63 12.32
CA ALA A 78 -5.64 -0.43 13.04
C ALA A 78 -5.47 -1.89 12.51
N LEU A 79 -4.54 -2.14 11.58
CA LEU A 79 -4.12 -3.46 11.15
C LEU A 79 -3.35 -4.20 12.26
N VAL A 80 -2.68 -3.45 13.14
CA VAL A 80 -2.03 -3.97 14.35
C VAL A 80 -2.69 -3.33 15.58
N ASN A 81 -3.32 -4.15 16.42
CA ASN A 81 -3.83 -3.76 17.73
C ASN A 81 -3.19 -4.65 18.79
N LYS A 82 -2.11 -4.15 19.40
CA LYS A 82 -1.30 -4.87 20.38
C LYS A 82 -2.10 -5.18 21.66
N ASP A 83 -2.97 -4.27 22.08
CA ASP A 83 -3.80 -4.44 23.28
C ASP A 83 -4.82 -5.58 23.13
N ARG A 84 -5.24 -5.87 21.90
CA ARG A 84 -6.19 -6.94 21.57
C ARG A 84 -5.52 -8.19 21.00
N GLY A 85 -4.19 -8.20 20.84
CA GLY A 85 -3.45 -9.29 20.20
C GLY A 85 -3.83 -9.52 18.74
N ILE A 86 -4.35 -8.49 18.05
CA ILE A 86 -4.75 -8.59 16.64
C ILE A 86 -3.59 -8.09 15.79
N ASP A 87 -3.02 -8.98 14.98
CA ASP A 87 -2.14 -8.62 13.87
C ASP A 87 -2.78 -9.16 12.59
N SER A 88 -3.29 -8.24 11.76
CA SER A 88 -3.91 -8.55 10.48
C SER A 88 -2.99 -8.22 9.30
N ARG A 89 -1.71 -7.94 9.57
CA ARG A 89 -0.71 -7.78 8.52
C ARG A 89 -0.55 -9.11 7.76
N VAL A 90 -0.19 -8.98 6.49
CA VAL A 90 0.12 -10.14 5.66
C VAL A 90 1.31 -10.87 6.27
N GLN A 91 1.12 -12.17 6.49
CA GLN A 91 2.16 -13.07 6.97
C GLN A 91 2.60 -13.99 5.84
N ILE A 92 3.90 -14.11 5.67
CA ILE A 92 4.51 -15.07 4.74
C ILE A 92 4.82 -16.32 5.57
N VAL A 93 4.09 -17.40 5.28
CA VAL A 93 4.21 -18.71 5.92
C VAL A 93 4.79 -19.75 4.95
N GLU A 94 5.48 -20.75 5.48
CA GLU A 94 6.04 -21.88 4.71
C GLU A 94 4.98 -22.91 4.30
#